data_AF-A0AAV4NUS3-F1
#
_entry.id   AF-A0AAV4NUS3-F1
#
_cell.length_a   1.000
_cell.length_b   1.000
_cell.length_c   1.000
_cell.angle_alpha   90.00
_cell.angle_beta   90.00
_cell.angle_gamma   90.00
#
_symmetry.space_group_name_H-M   'P 1'
#
loop_
_entity.id
_entity.type
_entity.pdbx_description
1 polymer ?
#
loop_
_entity_poly.entity_id
_entity_poly.type
_entity_poly.pdbx_seq_one_letter_code
_entity_poly.pdbx_strand_id
1 'polypeptide(L)'
;MERVPSEMDDSGSDSGSDEEEQADTEQQVEDQNEGTAAKESEAGAEMSALVLYTQPVRFHSFEHAEKRNRCYEISSFVETQATNLLKEHPVEFVNYNKRQLSRIYPKGTRVDSSILECWVSTGSPKLSIFRFGDAIKYGHFEYNGRSGYLLKPNFMRREDRKFDPFTESTVDGIIAGTVTIKIISGQLLTDKEWGHM
;
A
#
# COMPACT_ATOMS: atom_id res chain seq x y z
N MET A 1 -66.22 -41.02 12.81
CA MET A 1 -65.68 -41.54 14.09
C MET A 1 -64.25 -41.97 13.82
N GLU A 2 -63.23 -41.37 14.44
CA GLU A 2 -62.81 -41.52 15.85
C GLU A 2 -62.10 -42.87 16.10
N ARG A 3 -60.97 -42.97 16.81
CA ARG A 3 -60.13 -41.96 17.53
C ARG A 3 -58.67 -42.48 17.65
N VAL A 4 -57.72 -41.59 17.94
CA VAL A 4 -56.34 -41.91 18.44
C VAL A 4 -56.39 -42.05 19.98
N PRO A 5 -55.43 -42.71 20.66
CA PRO A 5 -54.03 -42.25 20.90
C PRO A 5 -53.01 -43.42 20.67
N SER A 6 -51.72 -43.49 21.05
CA SER A 6 -50.66 -42.64 21.68
C SER A 6 -49.29 -43.38 21.52
N GLU A 7 -48.08 -42.89 21.85
CA GLU A 7 -47.38 -41.57 21.94
C GLU A 7 -45.86 -41.86 22.15
N MET A 8 -44.95 -41.00 21.66
CA MET A 8 -43.48 -40.93 21.97
C MET A 8 -42.61 -42.15 21.51
N ASP A 9 -41.30 -42.06 21.22
CA ASP A 9 -40.33 -40.94 21.34
C ASP A 9 -39.10 -41.07 20.38
N ASP A 10 -38.30 -40.00 20.32
CA ASP A 10 -36.84 -39.88 20.01
C ASP A 10 -36.23 -40.02 18.56
N SER A 11 -35.13 -39.26 18.42
CA SER A 11 -33.96 -39.22 17.50
C SER A 11 -34.06 -39.59 16.00
N GLY A 12 -33.61 -38.63 15.16
CA GLY A 12 -33.42 -38.79 13.72
C GLY A 12 -32.82 -37.55 13.06
N SER A 13 -31.56 -37.23 13.33
CA SER A 13 -30.83 -36.12 12.69
C SER A 13 -30.38 -36.49 11.28
N ASP A 14 -30.64 -35.60 10.32
CA ASP A 14 -29.91 -35.50 9.05
C ASP A 14 -29.65 -34.01 8.75
N SER A 15 -28.59 -33.71 8.00
CA SER A 15 -27.89 -32.41 8.09
C SER A 15 -27.85 -31.62 6.78
N GLY A 16 -28.39 -30.40 6.82
CA GLY A 16 -28.18 -29.32 5.84
C GLY A 16 -28.75 -28.02 6.40
N SER A 17 -28.11 -26.85 6.24
CA SER A 17 -26.91 -26.56 5.44
C SER A 17 -26.23 -25.26 5.89
N ASP A 18 -25.00 -25.35 6.39
CA ASP A 18 -24.26 -24.24 7.02
C ASP A 18 -22.99 -23.82 6.23
N GLU A 19 -23.12 -23.55 4.93
CA GLU A 19 -21.99 -23.08 4.08
C GLU A 19 -21.99 -21.56 3.80
N GLU A 20 -23.00 -20.79 4.23
CA GLU A 20 -23.11 -19.35 3.91
C GLU A 20 -22.56 -18.38 4.99
N GLU A 21 -22.44 -18.77 6.26
CA GLU A 21 -22.04 -17.83 7.34
C GLU A 21 -20.53 -17.53 7.44
N GLN A 22 -19.65 -18.29 6.79
CA GLN A 22 -18.19 -18.08 6.92
C GLN A 22 -17.67 -16.82 6.21
N ALA A 23 -18.40 -16.27 5.23
CA ALA A 23 -17.97 -15.10 4.47
C ALA A 23 -18.16 -13.74 5.18
N ASP A 24 -18.96 -13.69 6.25
CA ASP A 24 -19.32 -12.43 6.93
C ASP A 24 -18.45 -12.14 8.17
N THR A 25 -17.79 -13.18 8.71
CA THR A 25 -16.93 -13.05 9.91
C THR A 25 -15.62 -12.32 9.61
N GLU A 26 -15.04 -12.47 8.42
CA GLU A 26 -13.78 -11.79 8.05
C GLU A 26 -13.94 -10.27 7.87
N GLN A 27 -15.14 -9.81 7.47
CA GLN A 27 -15.40 -8.40 7.19
C GLN A 27 -15.36 -7.50 8.45
N GLN A 28 -15.62 -8.06 9.64
CA GLN A 28 -15.70 -7.28 10.88
C GLN A 28 -14.34 -6.86 11.46
N VAL A 29 -13.22 -7.29 10.85
CA VAL A 29 -11.86 -6.97 11.32
C VAL A 29 -11.23 -5.79 10.57
N GLU A 30 -11.68 -5.46 9.35
CA GLU A 30 -11.08 -4.39 8.55
C GLU A 30 -11.35 -2.97 9.09
N ASP A 31 -12.54 -2.75 9.67
CA ASP A 31 -13.14 -1.44 9.94
C ASP A 31 -12.31 -0.55 10.91
N GLN A 32 -11.49 -1.16 11.78
CA GLN A 32 -10.66 -0.42 12.75
C GLN A 32 -9.38 0.21 12.14
N ASN A 33 -9.07 -0.07 10.87
CA ASN A 33 -7.87 0.45 10.20
C ASN A 33 -8.19 1.34 9.00
N GLU A 34 -9.47 1.58 8.68
CA GLU A 34 -9.85 2.56 7.67
C GLU A 34 -9.46 3.98 8.11
N GLY A 35 -8.67 4.67 7.29
CA GLY A 35 -8.28 6.06 7.58
C GLY A 35 -9.44 7.04 7.39
N THR A 36 -9.22 8.34 7.60
CA THR A 36 -10.24 9.40 7.49
C THR A 36 -10.90 9.58 6.10
N ALA A 37 -10.56 8.73 5.12
CA ALA A 37 -11.18 8.61 3.80
C ALA A 37 -12.07 7.36 3.65
N ALA A 38 -12.37 6.64 4.74
CA ALA A 38 -13.21 5.42 4.79
C ALA A 38 -14.50 5.51 3.97
N LYS A 39 -15.19 6.66 4.07
CA LYS A 39 -16.55 6.84 3.57
C LYS A 39 -16.64 7.93 2.49
N GLU A 40 -16.25 7.57 1.27
CA GLU A 40 -16.51 8.38 0.08
C GLU A 40 -17.98 8.26 -0.38
N SER A 41 -18.50 9.28 -1.05
CA SER A 41 -19.85 9.27 -1.63
C SER A 41 -19.88 8.57 -2.99
N GLU A 42 -20.98 7.88 -3.31
CA GLU A 42 -21.16 7.25 -4.63
C GLU A 42 -21.02 8.28 -5.78
N ALA A 43 -20.28 7.91 -6.83
CA ALA A 43 -19.90 8.82 -7.90
C ALA A 43 -21.01 8.97 -8.95
N GLY A 44 -21.64 10.15 -8.99
CA GLY A 44 -22.60 10.51 -10.03
C GLY A 44 -22.01 10.38 -11.45
N ALA A 45 -22.87 10.07 -12.43
CA ALA A 45 -22.47 9.67 -13.78
C ALA A 45 -21.47 10.63 -14.47
N GLU A 46 -21.67 11.94 -14.32
CA GLU A 46 -20.78 12.99 -14.85
C GLU A 46 -19.33 12.88 -14.34
N MET A 47 -19.14 12.53 -13.07
CA MET A 47 -17.81 12.33 -12.47
C MET A 47 -17.20 11.00 -12.90
N SER A 48 -18.03 9.95 -12.94
CA SER A 48 -17.61 8.61 -13.37
C SER A 48 -17.14 8.58 -14.83
N ALA A 49 -17.74 9.41 -15.70
CA ALA A 49 -17.34 9.56 -17.10
C ALA A 49 -15.94 10.17 -17.31
N LEU A 50 -15.35 10.81 -16.29
CA LEU A 50 -14.01 11.38 -16.34
C LEU A 50 -12.91 10.37 -15.94
N VAL A 51 -13.29 9.21 -15.40
CA VAL A 51 -12.37 8.20 -14.87
C VAL A 51 -11.96 7.21 -15.97
N LEU A 52 -10.69 7.25 -16.37
CA LEU A 52 -10.15 6.40 -17.44
C LEU A 52 -9.05 5.44 -16.94
N TYR A 53 -7.87 5.98 -16.59
CA TYR A 53 -6.68 5.17 -16.26
C TYR A 53 -6.43 4.98 -14.76
N THR A 54 -7.28 5.56 -13.92
CA THR A 54 -7.12 5.60 -12.45
C THR A 54 -8.46 5.40 -11.77
N GLN A 55 -9.08 4.24 -11.95
CA GLN A 55 -10.33 3.86 -11.30
C GLN A 55 -10.08 3.42 -9.84
N PRO A 56 -10.53 4.17 -8.82
CA PRO A 56 -10.38 3.76 -7.44
C PRO A 56 -11.22 2.50 -7.17
N VAL A 57 -10.61 1.51 -6.51
CA VAL A 57 -11.30 0.28 -6.06
C VAL A 57 -10.85 -0.09 -4.65
N ARG A 58 -11.78 -0.63 -3.83
CA ARG A 58 -11.42 -1.29 -2.56
C ARG A 58 -10.45 -2.43 -2.88
N PHE A 59 -9.37 -2.50 -2.11
CA PHE A 59 -8.45 -3.64 -2.16
C PHE A 59 -9.07 -4.81 -1.41
N HIS A 60 -8.88 -6.03 -1.92
CA HIS A 60 -9.30 -7.26 -1.24
C HIS A 60 -8.08 -8.15 -0.99
N SER A 61 -7.45 -8.63 -2.06
CA SER A 61 -6.18 -9.36 -1.98
C SER A 61 -5.33 -9.16 -3.24
N PHE A 62 -4.03 -9.47 -3.15
CA PHE A 62 -3.14 -9.44 -4.30
C PHE A 62 -3.54 -10.47 -5.36
N GLU A 63 -4.00 -11.66 -4.97
CA GLU A 63 -4.53 -12.68 -5.89
C GLU A 63 -5.78 -12.17 -6.62
N HIS A 64 -6.71 -11.52 -5.92
CA HIS A 64 -7.92 -10.98 -6.54
C HIS A 64 -7.60 -9.88 -7.58
N ALA A 65 -6.61 -9.02 -7.28
CA ALA A 65 -6.13 -8.01 -8.20
C ALA A 65 -5.40 -8.61 -9.43
N GLU A 66 -4.66 -9.70 -9.23
CA GLU A 66 -4.01 -10.47 -10.31
C GLU A 66 -5.02 -11.20 -11.20
N LYS A 67 -6.01 -11.87 -10.60
CA LYS A 67 -7.09 -12.57 -11.30
C LYS A 67 -7.98 -11.63 -12.11
N ARG A 68 -8.17 -10.38 -11.65
CA ARG A 68 -8.82 -9.32 -12.45
C ARG A 68 -7.93 -8.77 -13.57
N ASN A 69 -6.61 -8.70 -13.36
CA ASN A 69 -5.60 -8.24 -14.32
C ASN A 69 -5.85 -6.85 -14.96
N ARG A 70 -6.54 -5.94 -14.26
CA ARG A 70 -6.92 -4.60 -14.76
C ARG A 70 -5.91 -3.53 -14.31
N CYS A 71 -5.02 -3.13 -15.21
CA CYS A 71 -3.97 -2.13 -14.95
C CYS A 71 -4.49 -0.72 -14.61
N TYR A 72 -5.71 -0.38 -15.01
CA TYR A 72 -6.35 0.92 -14.74
C TYR A 72 -7.03 1.03 -13.38
N GLU A 73 -7.12 -0.08 -12.63
CA GLU A 73 -7.64 -0.08 -11.25
C GLU A 73 -6.51 0.31 -10.27
N ILE A 74 -6.80 1.26 -9.38
CA ILE A 74 -5.87 1.80 -8.38
C ILE A 74 -6.45 1.60 -6.97
N SER A 75 -5.66 1.04 -6.07
CA SER A 75 -6.03 0.91 -4.65
C SER A 75 -5.36 2.01 -3.82
N SER A 76 -6.14 2.60 -2.90
CA SER A 76 -5.62 3.52 -1.88
C SER A 76 -5.51 2.80 -0.54
N PHE A 77 -4.36 2.96 0.13
CA PHE A 77 -4.05 2.33 1.41
C PHE A 77 -3.67 3.37 2.45
N VAL A 78 -4.08 3.19 3.71
CA VAL A 78 -3.50 3.96 4.80
C VAL A 78 -2.10 3.42 5.12
N GLU A 79 -1.21 4.29 5.59
CA GLU A 79 0.17 3.99 5.97
C GLU A 79 0.34 2.74 6.84
N THR A 80 -0.55 2.52 7.81
CA THR A 80 -0.54 1.32 8.67
C THR A 80 -0.84 0.05 7.88
N GLN A 81 -1.91 0.05 7.08
CA GLN A 81 -2.32 -1.07 6.23
C GLN A 81 -1.23 -1.42 5.19
N ALA A 82 -0.68 -0.41 4.50
CA ALA A 82 0.41 -0.62 3.54
C ALA A 82 1.70 -1.15 4.21
N THR A 83 1.97 -0.76 5.45
CA THR A 83 3.12 -1.27 6.22
C THR A 83 2.93 -2.71 6.67
N ASN A 84 1.70 -3.14 6.96
CA ASN A 84 1.38 -4.53 7.30
C ASN A 84 1.46 -5.42 6.05
N LEU A 85 0.75 -5.05 4.97
CA LEU A 85 0.79 -5.77 3.68
C LEU A 85 2.21 -5.93 3.14
N LEU A 86 3.09 -4.95 3.38
CA LEU A 86 4.51 -5.03 3.02
C LEU A 86 5.30 -6.03 3.89
N LYS A 87 5.01 -6.14 5.19
CA LYS A 87 5.69 -7.12 6.06
C LYS A 87 5.21 -8.56 5.80
N GLU A 88 3.94 -8.73 5.47
CA GLU A 88 3.29 -10.02 5.29
C GLU A 88 3.49 -10.56 3.85
N HIS A 89 3.38 -9.68 2.85
CA HIS A 89 3.39 -10.04 1.42
C HIS A 89 4.28 -9.09 0.58
N PRO A 90 5.59 -8.97 0.89
CA PRO A 90 6.49 -8.01 0.27
C PRO A 90 6.65 -8.19 -1.25
N VAL A 91 6.74 -9.45 -1.71
CA VAL A 91 7.00 -9.80 -3.12
C VAL A 91 5.75 -9.59 -3.97
N GLU A 92 4.59 -9.92 -3.40
CA GLU A 92 3.27 -9.76 -4.00
C GLU A 92 2.97 -8.27 -4.19
N PHE A 93 3.27 -7.43 -3.20
CA PHE A 93 3.09 -5.98 -3.30
C PHE A 93 4.02 -5.35 -4.36
N VAL A 94 5.28 -5.81 -4.46
CA VAL A 94 6.18 -5.40 -5.56
C VAL A 94 5.63 -5.84 -6.92
N ASN A 95 5.06 -7.05 -7.03
CA ASN A 95 4.48 -7.55 -8.28
C ASN A 95 3.20 -6.79 -8.68
N TYR A 96 2.29 -6.53 -7.74
CA TYR A 96 1.12 -5.66 -7.93
C TYR A 96 1.53 -4.32 -8.53
N ASN A 97 2.55 -3.68 -7.94
CA ASN A 97 3.10 -2.40 -8.39
C ASN A 97 3.79 -2.44 -9.77
N LYS A 98 3.94 -3.59 -10.45
CA LYS A 98 4.39 -3.65 -11.85
C LYS A 98 3.26 -3.35 -12.83
N ARG A 99 2.02 -3.77 -12.51
CA ARG A 99 0.84 -3.72 -13.38
C ARG A 99 -0.16 -2.63 -12.97
N GLN A 100 -0.34 -2.43 -11.67
CA GLN A 100 -1.34 -1.53 -11.08
C GLN A 100 -0.66 -0.44 -10.24
N LEU A 101 -1.40 0.63 -9.96
CA LEU A 101 -0.93 1.71 -9.11
C LEU A 101 -1.40 1.45 -7.67
N SER A 102 -0.50 1.64 -6.71
CA SER A 102 -0.89 1.83 -5.30
C SER A 102 -0.73 3.31 -4.93
N ARG A 103 -1.73 3.84 -4.23
CA ARG A 103 -1.70 5.15 -3.57
C ARG A 103 -1.63 4.91 -2.07
N ILE A 104 -0.70 5.53 -1.37
CA ILE A 104 -0.57 5.35 0.08
C ILE A 104 -0.60 6.74 0.74
N TYR A 105 -1.37 6.88 1.82
CA TYR A 105 -1.56 8.15 2.54
C TYR A 105 -1.28 8.00 4.06
N PRO A 106 -0.77 9.03 4.74
CA PRO A 106 -0.44 8.97 6.16
C PRO A 106 -1.70 8.76 7.02
N LYS A 107 -1.54 8.10 8.18
CA LYS A 107 -2.66 7.90 9.11
C LYS A 107 -3.13 9.23 9.68
N GLY A 108 -4.45 9.46 9.73
CA GLY A 108 -5.05 10.73 10.16
C GLY A 108 -4.74 11.18 11.60
N THR A 109 -4.19 10.30 12.44
CA THR A 109 -3.71 10.63 13.79
C THR A 109 -2.36 11.36 13.80
N ARG A 110 -1.63 11.43 12.67
CA ARG A 110 -0.37 12.18 12.54
C ARG A 110 -0.61 13.68 12.43
N VAL A 111 -0.64 14.34 13.59
CA VAL A 111 -0.49 15.80 13.68
C VAL A 111 0.96 16.19 13.36
N ASP A 112 1.92 15.37 13.79
CA ASP A 112 3.31 15.40 13.31
C ASP A 112 3.37 14.78 11.90
N SER A 113 3.79 15.56 10.91
CA SER A 113 3.73 15.13 9.51
C SER A 113 4.96 14.33 9.06
N SER A 114 5.46 13.47 9.94
CA SER A 114 6.59 12.58 9.67
C SER A 114 6.20 11.52 8.61
N ILE A 115 7.10 11.21 7.66
CA ILE A 115 6.89 10.19 6.62
C ILE A 115 7.71 8.94 6.89
N LEU A 116 7.17 7.75 6.58
CA LEU A 116 7.97 6.53 6.56
C LEU A 116 8.75 6.39 5.25
N GLU A 117 10.06 6.18 5.35
CA GLU A 117 10.98 6.00 4.21
C GLU A 117 10.74 4.68 3.45
N CYS A 118 10.00 3.75 4.06
CA CYS A 118 9.84 2.36 3.62
C CYS A 118 9.22 2.19 2.22
N TRP A 119 8.35 3.11 1.77
CA TRP A 119 7.60 2.92 0.51
C TRP A 119 8.43 3.09 -0.77
N VAL A 120 9.70 3.49 -0.67
CA VAL A 120 10.61 3.47 -1.82
C VAL A 120 10.88 2.03 -2.26
N SER A 121 10.97 1.11 -1.30
CA SER A 121 11.36 -0.29 -1.52
C SER A 121 10.26 -1.15 -2.16
N THR A 122 8.98 -0.75 -2.10
CA THR A 122 7.87 -1.47 -2.75
C THR A 122 7.69 -1.14 -4.23
N GLY A 123 8.37 -0.11 -4.73
CA GLY A 123 8.13 0.39 -6.08
C GLY A 123 6.73 0.99 -6.27
N SER A 124 6.09 1.39 -5.17
CA SER A 124 4.86 2.19 -5.20
C SER A 124 5.18 3.58 -5.77
N PRO A 125 4.34 4.17 -6.64
CA PRO A 125 4.50 5.56 -7.05
C PRO A 125 4.46 6.49 -5.83
N LYS A 126 5.49 7.31 -5.64
CA LYS A 126 5.55 8.31 -4.55
C LYS A 126 4.53 9.43 -4.77
N LEU A 127 3.26 9.22 -4.39
CA LEU A 127 2.28 10.31 -4.27
C LEU A 127 2.53 11.08 -2.97
N SER A 128 3.64 11.83 -2.90
CA SER A 128 3.98 12.59 -1.71
C SER A 128 3.05 13.78 -1.51
N ILE A 129 2.41 13.89 -0.35
CA ILE A 129 1.88 15.18 0.11
C ILE A 129 3.03 16.20 0.17
N PHE A 130 2.79 17.37 -0.44
CA PHE A 130 3.75 18.46 -0.52
C PHE A 130 3.80 19.19 0.82
N ARG A 131 4.95 19.13 1.49
CA ARG A 131 5.23 19.94 2.68
C ARG A 131 6.57 20.66 2.55
N PHE A 132 6.65 21.80 3.23
CA PHE A 132 7.83 22.64 3.28
C PHE A 132 8.83 22.03 4.26
N GLY A 133 10.11 21.90 3.87
CA GLY A 133 11.18 21.33 4.70
C GLY A 133 11.56 19.87 4.43
N ASP A 134 10.80 19.11 3.62
CA ASP A 134 11.09 17.70 3.30
C ASP A 134 12.28 17.51 2.34
N ALA A 135 13.49 17.89 2.75
CA ALA A 135 14.69 17.96 1.88
C ALA A 135 14.96 16.68 1.06
N ILE A 136 14.71 15.50 1.62
CA ILE A 136 14.86 14.19 0.93
C ILE A 136 13.89 14.05 -0.27
N LYS A 137 12.65 14.58 -0.17
CA LYS A 137 11.69 14.55 -1.28
C LYS A 137 12.15 15.43 -2.44
N TYR A 138 12.55 16.68 -2.12
CA TYR A 138 13.06 17.62 -3.13
C TYR A 138 14.35 17.11 -3.77
N GLY A 139 15.31 16.64 -2.98
CA GLY A 139 16.58 16.10 -3.49
C GLY A 139 16.39 14.91 -4.43
N HIS A 140 15.43 14.01 -4.16
CA HIS A 140 15.12 12.92 -5.10
C HIS A 140 14.44 13.40 -6.39
N PHE A 141 13.44 14.29 -6.30
CA PHE A 141 12.67 14.73 -7.46
C PHE A 141 13.31 15.88 -8.25
N GLU A 142 14.46 16.39 -7.81
CA GLU A 142 15.31 17.27 -8.62
C GLU A 142 15.93 16.54 -9.81
N TYR A 143 16.31 15.26 -9.63
CA TYR A 143 16.76 14.39 -10.71
C TYR A 143 15.66 14.19 -11.77
N ASN A 144 16.07 13.79 -12.97
CA ASN A 144 15.18 13.72 -14.15
C ASN A 144 14.47 15.06 -14.46
N GLY A 145 15.22 16.17 -14.37
CA GLY A 145 14.80 17.48 -14.85
C GLY A 145 13.64 18.12 -14.08
N ARG A 146 13.48 17.82 -12.78
CA ARG A 146 12.35 18.29 -11.95
C ARG A 146 10.96 17.91 -12.51
N SER A 147 10.87 16.85 -13.30
CA SER A 147 9.64 16.39 -13.95
C SER A 147 8.59 15.79 -12.99
N GLY A 148 8.96 15.49 -11.75
CA GLY A 148 8.11 14.76 -10.79
C GLY A 148 8.05 13.25 -11.01
N TYR A 149 8.77 12.70 -12.00
CA TYR A 149 8.80 11.27 -12.30
C TYR A 149 10.23 10.71 -12.26
N LEU A 150 10.39 9.53 -11.66
CA LEU A 150 11.63 8.75 -11.65
C LEU A 150 11.33 7.33 -12.15
N LEU A 151 12.15 6.83 -13.08
CA LEU A 151 11.98 5.47 -13.61
C LEU A 151 12.42 4.44 -12.57
N LYS A 152 11.53 3.48 -12.25
CA LYS A 152 11.84 2.38 -11.33
C LYS A 152 13.02 1.53 -11.82
N PRO A 153 13.84 0.94 -10.93
CA PRO A 153 14.87 -0.04 -11.30
C PRO A 153 14.33 -1.21 -12.13
N ASN A 154 15.17 -1.82 -12.96
CA ASN A 154 14.75 -2.87 -13.91
C ASN A 154 14.06 -4.07 -13.22
N PHE A 155 14.56 -4.51 -12.06
CA PHE A 155 13.98 -5.60 -11.27
C PHE A 155 12.60 -5.27 -10.67
N MET A 156 12.25 -4.00 -10.53
CA MET A 156 10.93 -3.52 -10.06
C MET A 156 9.95 -3.22 -11.20
N ARG A 157 10.28 -3.61 -12.43
CA ARG A 157 9.46 -3.48 -13.65
C ARG A 157 9.32 -4.77 -14.44
N ARG A 158 10.34 -5.64 -14.43
CA ARG A 158 10.33 -6.93 -15.12
C ARG A 158 9.35 -7.90 -14.47
N GLU A 159 8.43 -8.46 -15.24
CA GLU A 159 7.49 -9.49 -14.79
C GLU A 159 8.24 -10.78 -14.42
N ASP A 160 9.22 -11.18 -15.22
CA ASP A 160 10.02 -12.42 -15.08
C ASP A 160 10.98 -12.45 -13.87
N ARG A 161 11.08 -11.35 -13.11
CA ARG A 161 11.95 -11.25 -11.92
C ARG A 161 11.13 -10.90 -10.68
N LYS A 162 11.02 -11.83 -9.74
CA LYS A 162 10.56 -11.53 -8.37
C LYS A 162 11.68 -10.78 -7.62
N PHE A 163 11.29 -9.84 -6.76
CA PHE A 163 12.19 -9.06 -5.91
C PHE A 163 11.55 -8.92 -4.53
N ASP A 164 12.32 -9.24 -3.50
CA ASP A 164 11.96 -9.00 -2.11
C ASP A 164 12.77 -7.79 -1.57
N PRO A 165 12.12 -6.70 -1.12
CA PRO A 165 12.79 -5.55 -0.51
C PRO A 165 13.49 -5.82 0.82
N PHE A 166 13.24 -6.96 1.49
CA PHE A 166 13.84 -7.29 2.79
C PHE A 166 14.98 -8.32 2.71
N THR A 167 15.30 -8.83 1.52
CA THR A 167 16.39 -9.79 1.33
C THR A 167 17.75 -9.10 1.55
N GLU A 168 18.48 -9.52 2.59
CA GLU A 168 19.83 -9.02 2.91
C GLU A 168 20.93 -9.52 1.95
N SER A 169 20.63 -10.55 1.13
CA SER A 169 21.57 -11.13 0.18
C SER A 169 21.60 -10.38 -1.17
N THR A 170 22.70 -10.51 -1.92
CA THR A 170 22.83 -9.88 -3.24
C THR A 170 21.88 -10.51 -4.27
N VAL A 171 20.82 -9.79 -4.63
CA VAL A 171 19.84 -10.21 -5.64
C VAL A 171 20.50 -10.39 -7.01
N ASP A 172 20.17 -11.49 -7.70
CA ASP A 172 20.68 -11.82 -9.03
C ASP A 172 20.48 -10.68 -10.05
N GLY A 173 21.59 -10.24 -10.66
CA GLY A 173 21.63 -9.13 -11.60
C GLY A 173 21.70 -7.73 -10.98
N ILE A 174 21.79 -7.58 -9.64
CA ILE A 174 22.09 -6.30 -8.98
C ILE A 174 23.57 -6.25 -8.61
N ILE A 175 24.28 -5.24 -9.10
CA ILE A 175 25.67 -4.97 -8.71
C ILE A 175 25.64 -4.22 -7.37
N ALA A 176 26.04 -4.88 -6.28
CA ALA A 176 26.26 -4.25 -4.99
C ALA A 176 27.48 -3.30 -5.06
N GLY A 177 27.39 -2.14 -4.40
CA GLY A 177 28.45 -1.13 -4.39
C GLY A 177 28.75 -0.64 -2.98
N THR A 178 30.02 -0.37 -2.69
CA THR A 178 30.48 0.19 -1.42
C THR A 178 30.66 1.70 -1.56
N VAL A 179 30.09 2.48 -0.63
CA VAL A 179 30.27 3.94 -0.57
C VAL A 179 30.96 4.29 0.74
N THR A 180 32.02 5.11 0.67
CA THR A 180 32.76 5.58 1.84
C THR A 180 32.75 7.11 1.86
N ILE A 181 32.10 7.70 2.86
CA ILE A 181 31.98 9.15 3.02
C ILE A 181 32.98 9.61 4.08
N LYS A 182 33.94 10.46 3.69
CA LYS A 182 34.85 11.14 4.62
C LYS A 182 34.55 12.64 4.60
N ILE A 183 33.95 13.15 5.67
CA ILE A 183 33.80 14.59 5.89
C ILE A 183 35.19 15.16 6.24
N ILE A 184 35.60 16.22 5.55
CA ILE A 184 36.93 16.84 5.71
C ILE A 184 36.81 18.22 6.38
N SER A 185 35.89 19.05 5.89
CA SER A 185 35.66 20.42 6.38
C SER A 185 34.26 20.89 5.96
N GLY A 186 33.74 21.92 6.63
CA GLY A 186 32.65 22.76 6.13
C GLY A 186 33.03 24.23 6.26
N GLN A 187 32.59 25.05 5.31
CA GLN A 187 32.87 26.49 5.23
C GLN A 187 31.55 27.26 5.23
N LEU A 188 31.56 28.50 5.74
CA LEU A 188 30.39 29.41 5.75
C LEU A 188 29.12 28.78 6.39
N LEU A 189 29.29 28.03 7.48
CA LEU A 189 28.20 27.28 8.12
C LEU A 189 27.26 28.15 8.98
N THR A 190 27.66 29.37 9.33
CA THR A 190 26.83 30.34 10.05
C THR A 190 27.42 31.75 9.94
N ASP A 191 26.56 32.76 9.83
CA ASP A 191 26.93 34.18 9.88
C ASP A 191 27.06 34.71 11.32
N LYS A 192 26.95 33.84 12.33
CA LYS A 192 26.93 34.23 13.75
C LYS A 192 28.33 34.61 14.23
N GLU A 193 28.62 35.90 14.26
CA GLU A 193 29.82 36.45 14.90
C GLU A 193 29.82 36.16 16.41
N TRP A 194 30.78 35.36 16.88
CA TRP A 194 31.02 35.10 18.30
C TRP A 194 32.02 36.14 18.84
N GLY A 195 31.57 37.39 19.01
CA GLY A 195 32.47 38.53 19.14
C GLY A 195 32.01 39.71 20.00
N HIS A 196 31.50 39.48 21.20
CA HIS A 196 31.49 40.52 22.25
C HIS A 196 31.84 39.93 23.63
N MET A 197 32.92 40.45 24.20
CA MET A 197 33.39 40.28 25.58
C MET A 197 34.10 41.56 26.01
#